data_AF-A0A9P6M6N0-F1
#
_entry.id   AF-A0A9P6M6N0-F1
#
_cell.length_a   1.000
_cell.length_b   1.000
_cell.length_c   1.000
_cell.angle_alpha   90.00
_cell.angle_beta   90.00
_cell.angle_gamma   90.00
#
_symmetry.space_group_name_H-M   'P 1'
#
loop_
_entity.id
_entity.type
_entity.pdbx_description
1 polymer ?
#
loop_
_entity_poly.entity_id
_entity_poly.type
_entity_poly.pdbx_seq_one_letter_code
_entity_poly.pdbx_strand_id
1 'polypeptide(L)' 'MSTAARSGPPPLKLEILETKPLSTAATVATLQDFLSNGTAIHSAPTSIAHQVTQVYEKLRLESKRHQ' A
#
# COMPACT_ATOMS: atom_id res chain seq x y z
N MET A 1 -18.62 38.86 -10.25
CA MET A 1 -17.76 37.82 -10.85
C MET A 1 -17.87 36.57 -9.99
N SER A 2 -18.46 35.49 -10.50
CA SER A 2 -18.81 34.30 -9.71
C SER A 2 -17.68 33.26 -9.81
N THR A 3 -17.01 32.96 -8.70
CA THR A 3 -15.98 31.92 -8.62
C THR A 3 -16.67 30.57 -8.51
N ALA A 4 -16.82 29.87 -9.64
CA ALA A 4 -17.28 28.49 -9.64
C ALA A 4 -16.26 27.62 -8.89
N ALA A 5 -16.62 27.15 -7.70
CA ALA A 5 -15.89 26.12 -7.00
C ALA A 5 -15.86 24.87 -7.89
N ARG A 6 -14.67 24.41 -8.27
CA ARG A 6 -14.49 23.13 -8.97
C ARG A 6 -14.94 22.02 -8.04
N SER A 7 -16.17 21.53 -8.23
CA SER A 7 -16.66 20.34 -7.55
C SER A 7 -15.93 19.12 -8.14
N GLY A 8 -14.90 18.65 -7.44
CA GLY A 8 -14.29 17.35 -7.72
C GLY A 8 -15.30 16.21 -7.52
N PRO A 9 -14.98 14.99 -7.98
CA PRO A 9 -15.83 13.84 -7.74
C PRO A 9 -16.07 13.64 -6.22
N PRO A 10 -17.27 13.21 -5.82
CA PRO A 10 -17.58 12.97 -4.42
C PRO A 10 -16.66 11.88 -3.85
N PRO A 11 -16.25 11.97 -2.57
CA PRO A 11 -15.42 10.95 -1.95
C PRO A 11 -16.14 9.61 -1.90
N LEU A 12 -15.40 8.53 -2.09
CA LEU A 12 -15.93 7.17 -1.98
C LEU A 12 -16.19 6.82 -0.51
N LYS A 13 -17.31 6.14 -0.23
CA LYS A 13 -17.58 5.54 1.08
C LYS A 13 -16.94 4.15 1.13
N LEU A 14 -16.06 3.93 2.11
CA LEU A 14 -15.43 2.64 2.38
C LEU A 14 -16.01 2.07 3.67
N GLU A 15 -16.29 0.76 3.68
CA GLU A 15 -16.74 0.01 4.84
C GLU A 15 -15.79 -1.18 5.06
N ILE A 16 -15.26 -1.31 6.27
CA ILE A 16 -14.35 -2.40 6.64
C ILE A 16 -15.21 -3.53 7.21
N LEU A 17 -15.37 -4.61 6.45
CA LEU A 17 -16.18 -5.75 6.86
C LEU A 17 -15.46 -6.65 7.89
N GLU A 18 -14.17 -6.85 7.71
CA GLU A 18 -13.35 -7.69 8.59
C GLU A 18 -11.88 -7.24 8.55
N THR A 19 -11.15 -7.46 9.64
CA THR A 19 -9.69 -7.35 9.67
C THR A 19 -9.09 -8.61 10.28
N LYS A 20 -8.01 -9.11 9.68
CA LYS A 20 -7.28 -10.28 10.16
C LYS A 20 -5.78 -9.97 10.23
N PRO A 21 -5.11 -10.27 11.36
CA PRO A 21 -3.66 -10.09 11.45
C PRO A 21 -2.94 -11.05 10.49
N LEU A 22 -1.91 -10.54 9.81
CA LEU A 22 -1.03 -11.32 8.95
C LEU A 22 0.26 -11.67 9.69
N SER A 23 0.78 -12.86 9.45
CA SER A 23 2.14 -13.22 9.89
C SER A 23 3.18 -12.44 9.09
N THR A 24 4.41 -12.33 9.60
CA THR A 24 5.51 -11.65 8.89
C THR A 24 5.74 -12.25 7.50
N ALA A 25 5.73 -13.58 7.37
CA ALA A 25 5.88 -14.26 6.08
C ALA A 25 4.74 -13.92 5.09
N ALA A 26 3.48 -13.90 5.58
CA ALA A 26 2.34 -13.53 4.75
C ALA A 26 2.41 -12.06 4.32
N THR A 27 2.80 -11.16 5.22
CA THR A 27 2.99 -9.73 4.91
C THR A 27 4.08 -9.53 3.86
N VAL A 28 5.21 -10.25 3.95
CA VAL A 28 6.29 -10.18 2.94
C VAL A 28 5.79 -10.65 1.58
N ALA A 29 5.04 -11.75 1.52
CA ALA A 29 4.46 -12.25 0.27
C ALA A 29 3.48 -11.24 -0.35
N THR A 30 2.59 -10.66 0.45
CA THR A 30 1.63 -9.63 0.00
C THR A 30 2.33 -8.38 -0.50
N LEU A 31 3.36 -7.89 0.20
CA LEU A 31 4.12 -6.71 -0.23
C LEU A 31 4.92 -6.98 -1.50
N GLN A 32 5.49 -8.18 -1.66
CA GLN A 32 6.19 -8.57 -2.88
C GLN A 32 5.25 -8.55 -4.09
N ASP A 33 4.06 -9.14 -3.94
CA ASP A 33 3.04 -9.16 -4.99
C ASP A 33 2.57 -7.72 -5.31
N PHE A 34 2.28 -6.93 -4.29
CA PHE A 34 1.88 -5.53 -4.47
C PHE A 34 2.94 -4.69 -5.19
N LEU A 35 4.23 -4.85 -4.84
CA LEU A 35 5.34 -4.13 -5.48
C LEU A 35 5.60 -4.58 -6.93
N SER A 36 5.25 -5.82 -7.26
CA SER A 36 5.52 -6.41 -8.59
C SER A 36 4.35 -6.24 -9.55
N ASN A 37 3.12 -6.37 -9.05
CA ASN A 37 1.90 -6.49 -9.86
C ASN A 37 0.86 -5.39 -9.56
N GLY A 38 1.07 -4.59 -8.51
CA GLY A 38 0.12 -3.57 -8.07
C GLY A 38 0.08 -2.35 -8.99
N THR A 39 -0.99 -2.19 -9.76
CA THR A 39 -1.18 -0.99 -10.60
C THR A 39 -1.16 0.31 -9.79
N ALA A 40 -1.69 0.27 -8.56
CA ALA A 40 -1.70 1.41 -7.65
C ALA A 40 -0.28 1.89 -7.29
N ILE A 41 0.67 0.98 -7.03
CA ILE A 41 2.02 1.38 -6.63
C ILE A 41 2.81 2.01 -7.79
N HIS A 42 2.55 1.58 -9.02
CA HIS A 42 3.16 2.16 -10.22
C HIS A 42 2.59 3.53 -10.58
N SER A 43 1.36 3.82 -10.14
CA SER A 43 0.74 5.15 -10.27
C SER A 43 1.00 6.07 -9.08
N ALA A 44 1.58 5.55 -7.99
CA ALA A 44 1.84 6.31 -6.78
C ALA A 44 3.06 7.23 -6.96
N PRO A 45 3.15 8.33 -6.18
CA PRO A 45 4.37 9.13 -6.11
C PRO A 45 5.59 8.28 -5.73
N THR A 46 6.75 8.57 -6.32
CA THR A 46 7.99 7.81 -6.10
C THR A 46 8.36 7.67 -4.62
N SER A 47 8.07 8.68 -3.79
CA SER A 47 8.30 8.63 -2.35
C SER A 47 7.49 7.53 -1.66
N ILE A 48 6.24 7.32 -2.06
CA ILE A 48 5.37 6.27 -1.52
C ILE A 48 5.89 4.90 -1.95
N ALA A 49 6.20 4.73 -3.24
CA ALA A 49 6.80 3.48 -3.72
C ALA A 49 8.08 3.13 -2.97
N HIS A 50 8.96 4.12 -2.75
CA HIS A 50 10.19 3.93 -2.00
C HIS A 50 9.95 3.54 -0.54
N GLN A 51 9.00 4.18 0.15
CA GLN A 51 8.64 3.83 1.52
C GLN A 51 8.13 2.39 1.64
N VAL A 52 7.26 1.97 0.71
CA VAL A 52 6.73 0.59 0.69
C VAL A 52 7.87 -0.41 0.44
N THR A 53 8.79 -0.13 -0.48
CA THR A 53 9.98 -0.96 -0.71
C THR A 53 10.87 -1.06 0.54
N GLN A 54 11.07 0.04 1.27
CA GLN A 54 11.85 0.02 2.51
C GLN A 54 11.20 -0.86 3.60
N VAL A 55 9.87 -0.83 3.72
CA VAL A 55 9.14 -1.70 4.66
C VAL A 55 9.28 -3.16 4.25
N TYR A 56 9.11 -3.46 2.95
CA TYR A 56 9.29 -4.81 2.41
C TYR A 56 10.67 -5.38 2.72
N GLU A 57 11.74 -4.63 2.44
CA GLU A 57 13.11 -5.11 2.67
C GLU A 57 13.41 -5.35 4.17
N LYS A 58 12.89 -4.49 5.06
CA LYS A 58 13.04 -4.69 6.51
C LYS A 58 12.37 -6.00 6.96
N LEU A 59 11.12 -6.22 6.57
CA LEU A 59 10.36 -7.42 6.95
C LEU A 59 10.95 -8.69 6.32
N ARG A 60 11.47 -8.58 5.10
CA ARG A 60 12.15 -9.69 4.42
C ARG A 60 13.42 -10.12 5.17
N LEU A 61 14.22 -9.17 5.66
CA LEU A 61 15.41 -9.46 6.45
C LEU A 61 15.05 -10.09 7.80
N GLU A 62 14.00 -9.60 8.45
CA GLU A 62 13.49 -10.15 9.72
C GLU A 62 13.00 -11.60 9.54
N SER A 63 12.19 -11.85 8.50
CA SER A 63 11.70 -13.20 8.16
C SER A 63 12.84 -14.21 8.01
N LYS A 64 13.96 -13.82 7.39
CA LYS A 64 15.15 -14.68 7.23
C LYS A 64 15.90 -14.96 8.52
N ARG A 65 15.80 -14.11 9.55
CA ARG A 65 16.48 -14.31 10.84
C ARG A 65 15.74 -15.27 11.77
N HIS A 66 14.44 -15.46 11.53
CA HIS A 66 13.55 -16.29 12.34
C HIS A 66 13.24 -17.66 11.69
N GLN A 67 13.85 -17.96 10.54
CA GLN A 67 13.90 -19.30 9.93
C GLN A 67 15.16 -20.03 10.37
#